data_AF-A0A3N5VEW0-F1
#
_entry.id   AF-A0A3N5VEW0-F1
#
_cell.length_a   1.000
_cell.length_b   1.000
_cell.length_c   1.000
_cell.angle_alpha   90.00
_cell.angle_beta   90.00
_cell.angle_gamma   90.00
#
_symmetry.space_group_name_H-M   'P 1'
#
loop_
_entity.id
_entity.type
_entity.pdbx_description
1 polymer ?
#
loop_
_entity_poly.entity_id
_entity_poly.type
_entity_poly.pdbx_seq_one_letter_code
_entity_poly.pdbx_strand_id
1 'polypeptide(L)'
;METFSLLQISLDQVIDRRALEDASMAVARADCARLQRELFGIVVSGLPHPEALAFHAELARRDFPTEVVADRDLPVLHESFQIQRIERRGEVLVLTDSMGRERVRPLTDLVFLAGGFFNRIEFKTEWHQHLDFRGADGRGGGMPKLVTEREFREENELRFRLDLFFWASASIRISSATK
;
A
#
# COMPACT_ATOMS: atom_id res chain seq x y z
N MET A 1 0.68 0.87 25.10
CA MET A 1 1.88 0.03 25.28
C MET A 1 2.85 0.45 24.20
N GLU A 2 4.12 0.71 24.54
CA GLU A 2 5.12 1.12 23.53
C GLU A 2 5.56 -0.11 22.74
N THR A 3 5.53 0.01 21.41
CA THR A 3 5.90 -1.06 20.47
C THR A 3 7.15 -0.66 19.68
N PHE A 4 7.85 -1.67 19.18
CA PHE A 4 9.14 -1.54 18.53
C PHE A 4 9.18 -2.30 17.20
N SER A 5 10.03 -1.81 16.32
CA SER A 5 10.26 -2.35 14.98
C SER A 5 11.73 -2.68 14.77
N LEU A 6 11.99 -3.66 13.91
CA LEU A 6 13.34 -4.01 13.46
C LEU A 6 13.59 -3.41 12.09
N LEU A 7 14.53 -2.48 12.01
CA LEU A 7 14.98 -1.87 10.76
C LEU A 7 16.19 -2.59 10.20
N GLN A 8 16.26 -2.75 8.88
CA GLN A 8 17.45 -3.23 8.20
C GLN A 8 18.50 -2.12 8.14
N ILE A 9 19.75 -2.47 8.40
CA ILE A 9 20.87 -1.52 8.23
C ILE A 9 21.19 -1.33 6.73
N SER A 10 20.92 -2.33 5.89
CA SER A 10 21.08 -2.25 4.43
C SER A 10 19.99 -2.99 3.67
N LEU A 11 19.59 -2.43 2.52
CA LEU A 11 18.59 -3.00 1.61
C LEU A 11 19.20 -4.03 0.63
N ASP A 12 20.52 -4.11 0.52
CA ASP A 12 21.20 -5.09 -0.33
C ASP A 12 21.28 -6.48 0.34
N GLN A 13 20.78 -6.58 1.58
CA GLN A 13 20.83 -7.79 2.39
C GLN A 13 19.60 -8.67 2.12
N VAL A 14 19.86 -9.91 1.74
CA VAL A 14 18.81 -10.91 1.52
C VAL A 14 18.85 -11.90 2.69
N ILE A 15 17.70 -12.09 3.34
CA ILE A 15 17.51 -13.17 4.30
C ILE A 15 16.64 -14.26 3.69
N ASP A 16 17.09 -15.51 3.84
CA ASP A 16 16.30 -16.66 3.45
C ASP A 16 15.09 -16.82 4.35
N ARG A 17 13.95 -17.19 3.76
CA ARG A 17 12.70 -17.44 4.48
C ARG A 17 12.89 -18.37 5.68
N ARG A 18 13.66 -19.45 5.52
CA ARG A 18 13.93 -20.41 6.61
C ARG A 18 14.68 -19.77 7.77
N ALA A 19 15.68 -18.95 7.48
CA ALA A 19 16.43 -18.23 8.49
C ALA A 19 15.55 -17.25 9.28
N LEU A 20 14.59 -16.61 8.59
CA LEU A 20 13.61 -15.72 9.24
C LEU A 20 12.60 -16.49 10.10
N GLU A 21 12.08 -17.63 9.60
CA GLU A 21 11.18 -18.51 10.34
C GLU A 21 11.86 -19.10 11.59
N ASP A 22 13.15 -19.44 11.50
CA ASP A 22 13.93 -20.00 12.61
C ASP A 22 14.35 -18.95 13.64
N ALA A 23 14.49 -17.69 13.23
CA ALA A 23 14.81 -16.57 14.13
C ALA A 23 13.55 -16.02 14.83
N SER A 24 12.36 -16.25 14.27
CA SER A 24 11.11 -15.73 14.80
C SER A 24 10.48 -16.63 15.86
N MET A 25 10.44 -16.15 17.11
CA MET A 25 9.61 -16.73 18.16
C MET A 25 8.26 -16.02 18.34
N ALA A 26 8.16 -14.76 17.90
CA ALA A 26 7.00 -13.89 18.12
C ALA A 26 6.11 -13.71 16.87
N VAL A 27 6.65 -13.97 15.68
CA VAL A 27 5.91 -13.85 14.40
C VAL A 27 5.53 -15.23 13.89
N ALA A 28 4.29 -15.39 13.45
CA ALA A 28 3.83 -16.65 12.86
C ALA A 28 4.59 -16.97 11.57
N ARG A 29 4.85 -18.26 11.30
CA ARG A 29 5.55 -18.72 10.08
C ARG A 29 4.86 -18.27 8.79
N ALA A 30 3.53 -18.16 8.81
CA ALA A 30 2.75 -17.66 7.67
C ALA A 30 3.06 -16.19 7.36
N ASP A 31 3.32 -15.37 8.39
CA ASP A 31 3.67 -13.96 8.24
C ASP A 31 5.12 -13.77 7.79
N CYS A 32 6.04 -14.67 8.14
CA CYS A 32 7.44 -14.61 7.72
C CYS A 32 7.59 -14.62 6.18
N ALA A 33 6.73 -15.36 5.47
CA ALA A 33 6.74 -15.39 4.01
C ALA A 33 6.32 -14.05 3.38
N ARG A 34 5.40 -13.33 4.04
CA ARG A 34 5.00 -11.98 3.63
C ARG A 34 6.10 -10.97 3.91
N LEU A 35 6.67 -11.02 5.11
CA LEU A 35 7.77 -10.14 5.52
C LEU A 35 8.99 -10.27 4.60
N GLN A 36 9.34 -11.49 4.17
CA GLN A 36 10.43 -11.69 3.22
C GLN A 36 10.14 -11.06 1.84
N ARG A 37 8.89 -11.14 1.35
CA ARG A 37 8.51 -10.57 0.04
C ARG A 37 8.40 -9.04 0.09
N GLU A 38 8.12 -8.50 1.27
CA GLU A 38 7.92 -7.07 1.54
C GLU A 38 9.13 -6.46 2.27
N LEU A 39 10.31 -7.09 2.16
CA LEU A 39 11.53 -6.70 2.87
C LEU A 39 12.10 -5.39 2.30
N PHE A 40 11.51 -4.27 2.71
CA PHE A 40 11.86 -2.91 2.27
C PHE A 40 12.16 -2.03 3.48
N GLY A 41 13.24 -2.35 4.21
CA GLY A 41 13.75 -1.54 5.31
C GLY A 41 13.16 -1.86 6.69
N ILE A 42 11.87 -2.22 6.80
CA ILE A 42 11.27 -2.69 8.06
C ILE A 42 11.06 -4.21 7.99
N VAL A 43 11.74 -4.97 8.86
CA VAL A 43 11.66 -6.43 8.91
C VAL A 43 10.41 -6.90 9.63
N VAL A 44 10.05 -6.23 10.72
CA VAL A 44 8.85 -6.49 11.53
C VAL A 44 8.53 -5.24 12.34
N SER A 45 7.25 -5.01 12.64
CA SER A 45 6.78 -3.88 13.45
C SER A 45 5.78 -4.33 14.51
N GLY A 46 5.52 -3.47 15.50
CA GLY A 46 4.48 -3.71 16.50
C GLY A 46 4.86 -4.70 17.60
N LEU A 47 6.15 -4.99 17.80
CA LEU A 47 6.58 -5.95 18.82
C LEU A 47 6.72 -5.30 20.20
N PRO A 48 6.40 -6.00 21.29
CA PRO A 48 6.86 -5.62 22.62
C PRO A 48 8.39 -5.56 22.66
N HIS A 49 8.94 -4.61 23.41
CA HIS A 49 10.38 -4.43 23.56
C HIS A 49 11.21 -5.72 23.81
N PRO A 50 10.84 -6.61 24.76
CA PRO A 50 11.63 -7.82 25.00
C PRO A 50 11.62 -8.79 23.81
N GLU A 51 10.52 -8.86 23.06
CA GLU A 51 10.41 -9.70 21.87
C GLU A 51 11.21 -9.11 20.70
N ALA A 52 11.20 -7.79 20.54
CA ALA A 52 12.02 -7.09 19.55
C ALA A 52 13.52 -7.33 19.80
N LEU A 53 13.99 -7.25 21.05
CA LEU A 53 15.38 -7.53 21.41
C LEU A 53 15.77 -9.00 21.15
N ALA A 54 14.91 -9.95 21.52
CA ALA A 54 15.16 -11.36 21.28
C ALA A 54 15.27 -11.66 19.78
N PHE A 55 14.38 -11.08 18.97
CA PHE A 55 14.39 -11.29 17.53
C PHE A 55 15.60 -10.60 16.86
N HIS A 56 15.96 -9.39 17.29
CA HIS A 56 17.20 -8.72 16.87
C HIS A 56 18.44 -9.58 17.13
N ALA A 57 18.55 -10.17 18.33
CA ALA A 57 19.69 -11.01 18.69
C ALA A 57 19.79 -12.28 17.82
N GLU A 58 18.66 -12.90 17.50
CA GLU A 58 18.63 -14.08 16.63
C GLU A 58 18.93 -13.75 15.16
N LEU A 59 18.54 -12.57 14.69
CA LEU A 59 18.91 -12.08 13.36
C LEU A 59 20.41 -11.72 13.29
N ALA A 60 20.96 -11.09 14.33
CA ALA A 60 22.38 -10.77 14.42
C ALA A 60 23.27 -12.02 14.39
N ARG A 61 22.82 -13.13 15.00
CA ARG A 61 23.50 -14.44 14.94
C ARG A 61 23.57 -15.05 13.54
N ARG A 62 22.73 -14.59 12.62
CA ARG A 62 22.60 -15.08 11.24
C ARG A 62 23.17 -14.08 10.24
N ASP A 63 24.05 -13.18 10.71
CA ASP A 63 24.66 -12.11 9.91
C ASP A 63 23.63 -11.21 9.22
N PHE A 64 22.45 -11.04 9.84
CA PHE A 64 21.40 -10.14 9.38
C PHE A 64 21.27 -8.96 10.36
N PRO A 65 22.12 -7.92 10.20
CA PRO A 65 22.17 -6.81 11.14
C PRO A 65 20.92 -5.95 11.03
N THR A 66 20.28 -5.73 12.17
CA THR A 66 19.07 -4.93 12.29
C THR A 66 19.22 -3.92 13.41
N GLU A 67 18.39 -2.89 13.42
CA GLU A 67 18.30 -1.91 14.50
C GLU A 67 16.91 -1.96 15.13
N VAL A 68 16.84 -1.95 16.46
CA VAL A 68 15.58 -1.87 17.21
C VAL A 68 15.22 -0.40 17.37
N VAL A 69 14.12 0.02 16.76
CA VAL A 69 13.62 1.41 16.83
C VAL A 69 12.22 1.42 17.44
N ALA A 70 11.90 2.42 18.26
CA ALA A 70 10.55 2.57 18.79
C ALA A 70 9.59 2.97 17.65
N ASP A 71 8.40 2.38 17.60
CA ASP A 71 7.45 2.63 16.50
C ASP A 71 7.07 4.11 16.37
N ARG A 72 7.11 4.86 17.48
CA ARG A 72 6.87 6.31 17.49
C ARG A 72 7.92 7.13 16.74
N ASP A 73 9.12 6.59 16.58
CA ASP A 73 10.26 7.25 15.93
C ASP A 73 10.33 6.86 14.44
N LEU A 74 9.49 5.92 13.99
CA LEU A 74 9.41 5.56 12.58
C LEU A 74 8.80 6.71 11.76
N PRO A 75 9.35 6.98 10.56
CA PRO A 75 8.75 7.93 9.64
C PRO A 75 7.37 7.41 9.20
N VAL A 76 6.33 8.18 9.51
CA VAL A 76 4.97 7.87 9.05
C VAL A 76 4.81 8.39 7.63
N LEU A 77 4.47 7.50 6.70
CA LEU A 77 4.03 7.91 5.38
C LEU A 77 2.78 8.78 5.52
N HIS A 78 2.81 9.97 4.92
CA HIS A 78 1.65 10.85 4.93
C HIS A 78 0.44 10.15 4.30
N GLU A 79 -0.75 10.45 4.83
CA GLU A 79 -2.00 10.01 4.21
C GLU A 79 -2.03 10.38 2.73
N SER A 80 -2.45 9.44 1.90
CA SER A 80 -2.57 9.65 0.47
C SER A 80 -3.57 10.77 0.20
N PHE A 81 -3.11 11.83 -0.43
CA PHE A 81 -3.94 12.96 -0.83
C PHE A 81 -4.09 12.94 -2.34
N GLN A 82 -5.32 12.91 -2.84
CA GLN A 82 -5.58 12.93 -4.28
C GLN A 82 -5.43 14.35 -4.81
N ILE A 83 -4.30 14.61 -5.46
CA ILE A 83 -3.95 15.92 -6.01
C ILE A 83 -4.40 15.98 -7.47
N GLN A 84 -5.09 17.05 -7.84
CA GLN A 84 -5.46 17.35 -9.22
C GLN A 84 -4.53 18.40 -9.86
N ARG A 85 -3.96 19.30 -9.03
CA ARG A 85 -3.07 20.36 -9.50
C ARG A 85 -1.93 20.57 -8.51
N ILE A 86 -0.72 20.74 -9.07
CA ILE A 86 0.48 21.08 -8.32
C ILE A 86 1.01 22.38 -8.89
N GLU A 87 1.26 23.36 -8.02
CA GLU A 87 1.86 24.64 -8.39
C GLU A 87 3.04 24.96 -7.49
N ARG A 88 4.06 25.61 -8.05
CA ARG A 88 5.09 26.29 -7.27
C ARG A 88 4.74 27.77 -7.18
N ARG A 89 4.56 28.28 -5.96
CA ARG A 89 4.38 29.72 -5.68
C ARG A 89 5.55 30.20 -4.84
N GLY A 90 6.62 30.65 -5.48
CA GLY A 90 7.87 31.01 -4.79
C GLY A 90 8.53 29.78 -4.14
N GLU A 91 8.65 29.82 -2.81
CA GLU A 91 9.31 28.77 -1.99
C GLU A 91 8.35 27.71 -1.42
N VAL A 92 7.11 27.68 -1.90
CA VAL A 92 6.11 26.69 -1.49
C VAL A 92 5.53 25.94 -2.68
N LEU A 93 5.16 24.67 -2.44
CA LEU A 93 4.28 23.87 -3.28
C LEU A 93 2.84 24.02 -2.80
N VAL A 94 1.95 24.29 -3.75
CA VAL A 94 0.50 24.33 -3.54
C VAL A 94 -0.11 23.12 -4.23
N LEU A 95 -0.75 22.27 -3.44
CA LEU A 95 -1.39 21.03 -3.89
C LEU A 95 -2.90 21.22 -3.79
N THR A 96 -3.61 21.14 -4.90
CA THR A 96 -5.07 21.34 -4.95
C THR A 96 -5.78 20.02 -5.23
N ASP A 97 -6.81 19.69 -4.43
CA ASP A 97 -7.66 18.52 -4.67
C ASP A 97 -8.78 18.80 -5.70
N SER A 98 -9.59 17.77 -5.98
CA SER A 98 -10.76 17.86 -6.87
C SER A 98 -11.89 18.73 -6.32
N MET A 99 -11.90 19.03 -5.02
CA MET A 99 -12.85 19.93 -4.38
C MET A 99 -12.32 21.38 -4.29
N GLY A 100 -11.13 21.66 -4.85
CA GLY A 100 -10.50 22.98 -4.81
C GLY A 100 -9.82 23.33 -3.49
N ARG A 101 -9.65 22.38 -2.56
CA ARG A 101 -8.93 22.62 -1.30
C ARG A 101 -7.44 22.68 -1.58
N GLU A 102 -6.80 23.74 -1.11
CA GLU A 102 -5.35 23.91 -1.23
C GLU A 102 -4.62 23.40 0.02
N ARG A 103 -3.54 22.66 -0.20
CA ARG A 103 -2.56 22.29 0.82
C ARG A 103 -1.21 22.85 0.44
N VAL A 104 -0.66 23.72 1.29
CA VAL A 104 0.62 24.38 1.05
C VAL A 104 1.72 23.66 1.83
N ARG A 105 2.83 23.35 1.17
CA ARG A 105 4.04 22.77 1.79
C ARG A 105 5.28 23.55 1.37
N PRO A 106 6.20 23.87 2.30
CA PRO A 106 7.51 24.41 1.95
C PRO A 106 8.26 23.48 1.00
N LEU A 107 8.98 24.03 0.01
CA LEU A 107 9.87 23.24 -0.84
C LEU A 107 11.02 22.63 -0.04
N THR A 108 11.45 23.28 1.04
CA THR A 108 12.49 22.78 1.95
C THR A 108 12.11 21.47 2.63
N ASP A 109 10.82 21.18 2.75
CA ASP A 109 10.32 19.94 3.34
C ASP A 109 10.27 18.81 2.31
N LEU A 110 10.39 19.08 1.01
CA LEU A 110 10.35 18.04 -0.01
C LEU A 110 11.69 17.29 -0.03
N VAL A 111 11.67 16.02 0.35
CA VAL A 111 12.85 15.16 0.42
C VAL A 111 13.16 14.60 -0.96
N PHE A 112 12.15 14.01 -1.62
CA PHE A 112 12.27 13.52 -2.98
C PHE A 112 10.91 13.41 -3.66
N LEU A 113 10.94 13.28 -4.99
CA LEU A 113 9.77 13.07 -5.84
C LEU A 113 10.02 11.85 -6.72
N ALA A 114 9.02 10.98 -6.81
CA ALA A 114 9.04 9.80 -7.66
C ALA A 114 7.87 9.88 -8.64
N GLY A 115 8.13 9.61 -9.92
CA GLY A 115 7.12 9.64 -10.96
C GLY A 115 7.31 8.48 -11.93
N GLY A 116 6.21 7.94 -12.43
CA GLY A 116 6.26 6.82 -13.37
C GLY A 116 4.90 6.48 -13.95
N PHE A 117 4.93 5.69 -15.02
CA PHE A 117 3.73 5.11 -15.60
C PHE A 117 3.49 3.72 -15.02
N PHE A 118 2.25 3.40 -14.71
CA PHE A 118 1.84 2.07 -14.28
C PHE A 118 0.59 1.66 -15.06
N ASN A 119 0.47 0.36 -15.33
CA ASN A 119 -0.76 -0.20 -15.88
C ASN A 119 -1.71 -0.45 -14.73
N ARG A 120 -2.85 0.24 -14.72
CA ARG A 120 -3.93 -0.06 -13.80
C ARG A 120 -4.87 -1.03 -14.49
N ILE A 121 -5.00 -2.21 -13.88
CA ILE A 121 -6.04 -3.16 -14.26
C ILE A 121 -7.33 -2.68 -13.61
N GLU A 122 -8.28 -2.21 -14.41
CA GLU A 122 -9.64 -1.92 -13.96
C GLU A 122 -10.59 -2.98 -14.51
N PHE A 123 -11.33 -3.62 -13.61
CA PHE A 123 -12.37 -4.57 -13.98
C PHE A 123 -13.67 -3.80 -14.19
N LYS A 124 -14.04 -3.57 -15.45
CA LYS A 124 -15.36 -3.01 -15.79
C LYS A 124 -16.34 -4.16 -15.99
N THR A 125 -17.50 -4.00 -15.36
CA THR A 125 -18.63 -4.91 -15.55
C THR A 125 -19.56 -4.26 -16.55
N GLU A 126 -19.68 -4.86 -17.74
CA GLU A 126 -20.66 -4.44 -18.74
C GLU A 126 -21.88 -5.37 -18.66
N TRP A 127 -23.07 -4.76 -18.65
CA TRP A 127 -24.33 -5.48 -18.65
C TRP A 127 -24.88 -5.50 -20.07
N HIS A 128 -24.81 -6.65 -20.72
CA HIS A 128 -25.37 -6.83 -22.05
C HIS A 128 -26.78 -7.40 -21.91
N GLN A 129 -27.78 -6.62 -22.33
CA GLN A 129 -29.15 -7.09 -22.42
C GLN A 129 -29.45 -7.46 -23.86
N HIS A 130 -29.76 -8.72 -24.10
CA HIS A 130 -30.23 -9.16 -25.40
C HIS A 130 -31.50 -9.99 -25.25
N LEU A 131 -32.33 -9.96 -26.29
CA LEU A 131 -33.53 -10.77 -26.37
C LEU A 131 -33.13 -12.13 -26.95
N ASP A 132 -33.27 -13.19 -26.16
CA ASP A 132 -33.08 -14.56 -26.65
C ASP A 132 -34.39 -15.06 -27.27
N PHE A 133 -34.32 -15.44 -28.54
CA PHE A 133 -35.43 -15.92 -29.35
C PHE A 133 -35.43 -17.45 -29.51
N ARG A 134 -34.55 -18.20 -28.81
CA ARG A 134 -34.37 -19.67 -28.94
C ARG A 134 -35.60 -20.55 -28.66
N GLY A 135 -36.79 -19.99 -28.46
CA GLY A 135 -38.07 -20.70 -28.37
C GLY A 135 -39.10 -20.32 -29.44
N ALA A 136 -38.77 -19.45 -30.42
CA ALA A 136 -39.73 -18.96 -31.43
C ALA A 136 -39.98 -19.96 -32.58
N ASP A 137 -39.11 -20.96 -32.75
CA ASP A 137 -39.15 -21.88 -33.88
C ASP A 137 -39.87 -23.19 -33.50
N GLY A 138 -41.19 -23.11 -33.28
CA GLY A 138 -41.95 -24.33 -32.97
C GLY A 138 -43.40 -24.12 -32.56
N ARG A 139 -44.26 -23.70 -33.49
CA ARG A 139 -45.74 -23.84 -33.43
C ARG A 139 -46.48 -23.32 -32.17
N GLY A 140 -45.91 -22.39 -31.42
CA GLY A 140 -46.60 -21.69 -30.34
C GLY A 140 -45.80 -20.47 -29.93
N GLY A 141 -46.31 -19.27 -30.25
CA GLY A 141 -45.60 -18.01 -30.06
C GLY A 141 -45.19 -17.77 -28.61
N GLY A 142 -43.96 -18.15 -28.27
CA GLY A 142 -43.31 -17.76 -27.03
C GLY A 142 -42.81 -16.33 -27.14
N MET A 143 -43.16 -15.50 -26.15
CA MET A 143 -42.61 -14.15 -26.05
C MET A 143 -41.09 -14.20 -25.85
N PRO A 144 -40.32 -13.32 -26.51
CA PRO A 144 -38.87 -13.29 -26.35
C PRO A 144 -38.49 -13.05 -24.90
N LYS A 145 -37.49 -13.78 -24.42
CA LYS A 145 -37.01 -13.67 -23.04
C LYS A 145 -35.86 -12.67 -23.02
N LEU A 146 -35.99 -11.61 -22.22
CA LEU A 146 -34.88 -10.69 -21.97
C LEU A 146 -33.83 -11.42 -21.11
N VAL A 147 -32.67 -11.65 -21.69
CA VAL A 147 -31.52 -12.24 -21.01
C VAL A 147 -30.54 -11.10 -20.72
N THR A 148 -30.15 -10.98 -19.45
CA THR A 148 -29.11 -10.03 -19.03
C THR A 148 -27.85 -10.84 -18.75
N GLU A 149 -26.84 -10.67 -19.61
CA GLU A 149 -25.52 -11.27 -19.44
C GLU A 149 -24.57 -10.24 -18.83
N ARG A 150 -23.76 -10.72 -17.89
CA ARG A 150 -22.75 -9.91 -17.21
C ARG A 150 -21.39 -10.30 -17.78
N GLU A 151 -20.78 -9.40 -18.53
CA GLU A 151 -19.44 -9.60 -19.07
C GLU A 151 -18.43 -8.82 -18.23
N PHE A 152 -17.34 -9.50 -17.86
CA PHE A 152 -16.22 -8.88 -17.15
C PHE A 152 -15.15 -8.55 -18.17
N ARG A 153 -14.90 -7.26 -18.38
CA ARG A 153 -13.84 -6.81 -19.26
C ARG A 153 -12.69 -6.26 -18.42
N GLU A 154 -11.52 -6.84 -18.63
CA GLU A 154 -10.26 -6.34 -18.08
C GLU A 154 -9.74 -5.24 -19.01
N GLU A 155 -9.72 -4.00 -18.53
CA GLU A 155 -9.07 -2.89 -19.25
C GLU A 155 -7.75 -2.55 -18.57
N ASN A 156 -6.69 -2.52 -19.38
CA ASN A 156 -5.37 -2.04 -18.98
C ASN A 156 -5.26 -0.56 -19.36
N GLU A 157 -5.43 0.32 -18.37
CA GLU A 157 -5.23 1.75 -18.57
C GLU A 157 -3.83 2.16 -18.09
N LEU A 158 -3.04 2.75 -19.00
CA LEU A 158 -1.76 3.36 -18.64
C LEU A 158 -2.03 4.65 -17.87
N ARG A 159 -1.62 4.70 -16.60
CA ARG A 159 -1.78 5.89 -15.75
C ARG A 159 -0.43 6.41 -15.29
N PHE A 160 -0.31 7.73 -15.22
CA PHE A 160 0.86 8.39 -14.63
C PHE A 160 0.61 8.60 -13.13
N ARG A 161 1.58 8.22 -12.30
CA ARG A 161 1.58 8.47 -10.87
C ARG A 161 2.76 9.36 -10.52
N LEU A 162 2.49 10.34 -9.65
CA LEU A 162 3.49 11.19 -9.05
C LEU A 162 3.33 11.11 -7.53
N ASP A 163 4.40 10.72 -6.84
CA ASP A 163 4.48 10.67 -5.39
C ASP A 163 5.47 11.72 -4.89
N LEU A 164 5.02 12.55 -3.95
CA LEU A 164 5.80 13.61 -3.30
C LEU A 164 6.08 13.20 -1.85
N PHE A 165 7.36 13.06 -1.51
CA PHE A 165 7.77 12.64 -0.17
C PHE A 165 8.31 13.84 0.59
N PHE A 166 7.58 14.23 1.63
CA PHE A 166 7.95 15.34 2.48
C PHE A 166 8.52 14.83 3.81
N TRP A 167 9.35 15.64 4.45
CA TRP A 167 9.78 15.42 5.82
C TRP A 167 8.55 15.39 6.71
N ALA A 168 8.37 14.30 7.43
CA ALA A 168 7.33 14.18 8.44
C ALA A 168 7.90 14.70 9.77
N SER A 169 7.50 15.89 10.20
CA SER A 169 7.51 16.15 11.65
C SER A 169 6.50 15.19 12.26
N ALA A 170 6.93 14.34 13.19
CA ALA A 170 6.07 13.38 13.89
C ALA A 170 4.84 14.11 14.47
N SER A 171 3.73 14.06 13.73
CA SER A 171 2.44 14.57 14.18
C SER A 171 1.54 13.37 14.34
N ILE A 172 1.68 12.75 15.50
CA ILE A 172 0.78 11.71 15.98
C ILE A 172 -0.62 12.34 16.05
N ARG A 173 -1.46 12.11 15.02
CA ARG A 173 -2.91 12.27 15.16
C ARG A 173 -3.47 10.89 15.43
N ILE A 174 -3.66 10.59 16.72
CA ILE A 174 -4.56 9.51 17.14
C ILE A 174 -5.97 10.00 16.81
N SER A 175 -6.47 9.68 15.63
CA SER A 175 -7.91 9.72 15.38
C SER A 175 -8.51 8.43 15.92
N SER A 176 -8.96 8.48 17.18
CA SER A 176 -9.86 7.46 17.73
C SER A 176 -11.20 7.55 17.00
N ALA A 177 -11.41 6.73 15.98
CA ALA A 177 -12.75 6.47 15.46
C ALA A 177 -13.45 5.57 16.49
N THR A 178 -14.23 6.19 17.36
CA THR A 178 -15.13 5.49 18.29
C THR A 178 -16.54 5.55 17.72
N LYS A 179 -17.11 4.35 17.54
CA LYS A 179 -18.49 3.96 17.20
C LYS A 179 -18.91 4.04 15.73
#